data_AF-A0A3B1AYS5-F1
#
_entry.id   AF-A0A3B1AYS5-F1
#
_cell.length_a   1.000
_cell.length_b   1.000
_cell.length_c   1.000
_cell.angle_alpha   90.00
_cell.angle_beta   90.00
_cell.angle_gamma   90.00
#
_symmetry.space_group_name_H-M   'P 1'
#
loop_
_entity.id
_entity.type
_entity.pdbx_description
1 polymer ?
#
loop_
_entity_poly.entity_id
_entity_poly.type
_entity_poly.pdbx_seq_one_letter_code
_entity_poly.pdbx_strand_id
1 'polypeptide(L)'
;MKNKHEYEFLPAALEVQETPPSPIGRIIIWTLLLLTVIAIVWAIVGQVDIVATAQGKIIPGGRDKIIQPLEIGVVRKIHVQEGQRVEKGDLLVELDATASGADETRMRHELIHARFEAARLRALLEDRDHGATAFGDGELAVLKVSAPEIFAMQARLLQSERHEHAARKAVLENDIRKLRAERVVTQNILKHRKSWSRTNGSTSRPAWPSPSKSRPASGV
;
A
#
# COMPACT_ATOMS: atom_id res chain seq x y z
N MET A 1 115.96 -32.58 -38.28
CA MET A 1 114.69 -32.63 -39.03
C MET A 1 114.58 -34.01 -39.65
N LYS A 2 113.69 -34.86 -39.13
CA LYS A 2 113.48 -36.25 -39.59
C LYS A 2 112.18 -36.27 -40.40
N ASN A 3 112.24 -36.78 -41.63
CA ASN A 3 111.22 -36.58 -42.66
C ASN A 3 109.99 -37.47 -42.44
N LYS A 4 108.79 -36.93 -42.73
CA LYS A 4 107.47 -37.51 -42.50
C LYS A 4 107.14 -38.82 -43.26
N HIS A 5 108.04 -39.30 -44.11
CA HIS A 5 107.78 -40.39 -45.06
C HIS A 5 108.23 -41.77 -44.56
N GLU A 6 108.76 -41.87 -43.34
CA GLU A 6 109.26 -43.13 -42.77
C GLU A 6 108.18 -43.94 -42.02
N TYR A 7 106.97 -43.38 -41.84
CA TYR A 7 105.86 -44.01 -41.13
C TYR A 7 104.91 -44.82 -42.01
N GLU A 8 105.08 -44.77 -43.34
CA GLU A 8 104.16 -45.38 -44.31
C GLU A 8 104.49 -46.86 -44.62
N PHE A 9 105.56 -47.40 -44.04
CA PHE A 9 106.07 -48.76 -44.34
C PHE A 9 106.18 -49.69 -43.10
N LEU A 10 105.40 -49.45 -42.04
CA LEU A 10 105.28 -50.38 -40.91
C LEU A 10 103.96 -51.18 -40.98
N PRO A 11 103.95 -52.48 -40.61
CA PRO A 11 102.75 -53.31 -40.66
C PRO A 11 101.67 -52.72 -39.74
N ALA A 12 100.42 -52.68 -40.23
CA ALA A 12 99.25 -52.01 -39.63
C ALA A 12 98.95 -52.32 -38.14
N ALA A 13 99.63 -53.29 -37.54
CA ALA A 13 99.52 -53.61 -36.11
C ALA A 13 100.30 -52.65 -35.20
N LEU A 14 101.36 -51.96 -35.68
CA LEU A 14 102.19 -51.07 -34.83
C LEU A 14 101.72 -49.60 -34.82
N GLU A 15 100.97 -49.15 -35.83
CA GLU A 15 100.52 -47.75 -35.96
C GLU A 15 99.53 -47.32 -34.86
N VAL A 16 98.80 -48.29 -34.29
CA VAL A 16 97.83 -48.07 -33.21
C VAL A 16 98.51 -47.99 -31.83
N GLN A 17 99.71 -48.54 -31.65
CA GLN A 17 100.44 -48.51 -30.36
C GLN A 17 101.33 -47.26 -30.19
N GLU A 18 101.87 -46.72 -31.29
CA GLU A 18 102.89 -45.65 -31.26
C GLU A 18 102.35 -44.26 -31.63
N THR A 19 101.08 -44.11 -32.01
CA THR A 19 100.51 -42.78 -32.22
C THR A 19 100.28 -42.10 -30.86
N PRO A 20 101.01 -41.02 -30.52
CA PRO A 20 100.73 -40.28 -29.30
C PRO A 20 99.28 -39.80 -29.37
N PRO A 21 98.51 -39.88 -28.27
CA PRO A 21 97.09 -39.49 -28.27
C PRO A 21 96.97 -38.10 -28.88
N SER A 22 96.25 -38.03 -30.00
CA SER A 22 96.22 -36.82 -30.82
C SER A 22 95.71 -35.64 -29.97
N PRO A 23 96.37 -34.47 -30.03
CA PRO A 23 95.99 -33.32 -29.22
C PRO A 23 94.54 -32.88 -29.47
N ILE A 24 94.00 -33.16 -30.66
CA ILE A 24 92.62 -32.89 -31.07
C ILE A 24 91.62 -33.70 -30.23
N GLY A 25 91.88 -34.99 -29.97
CA GLY A 25 90.99 -35.83 -29.17
C GLY A 25 90.86 -35.34 -27.72
N ARG A 26 91.96 -34.86 -27.13
CA ARG A 26 91.97 -34.25 -25.79
C ARG A 26 91.14 -32.96 -25.77
N ILE A 27 91.30 -32.09 -26.77
CA ILE A 27 90.53 -30.84 -26.87
C ILE A 27 89.03 -31.13 -26.92
N ILE A 28 88.61 -32.15 -27.67
CA ILE A 28 87.19 -32.56 -27.76
C ILE A 28 86.66 -33.01 -26.40
N ILE A 29 87.41 -33.85 -25.68
CA ILE A 29 87.01 -34.35 -24.36
C ILE A 29 86.89 -33.19 -23.35
N TRP A 30 87.88 -32.29 -23.30
CA TRP A 30 87.83 -31.13 -22.41
C TRP A 30 86.70 -30.17 -22.76
N THR A 31 86.40 -29.99 -24.05
CA THR A 31 85.27 -29.16 -24.50
C THR A 31 83.93 -29.74 -24.08
N LEU A 32 83.75 -31.05 -24.24
CA LEU A 32 82.55 -31.75 -23.80
C LEU A 32 82.35 -31.66 -22.28
N LEU A 33 83.44 -31.83 -21.54
CA LEU A 33 83.45 -31.76 -20.08
C LEU A 33 83.11 -30.33 -19.60
N LEU A 34 83.70 -29.31 -20.23
CA LEU A 34 83.39 -27.91 -19.97
C LEU A 34 81.91 -27.59 -20.23
N LEU A 35 81.38 -28.02 -21.38
CA LEU A 35 79.97 -27.81 -21.75
C LEU A 35 79.01 -28.47 -20.74
N THR A 36 79.36 -29.67 -20.27
CA THR A 36 78.60 -30.39 -19.24
C THR A 36 78.60 -29.63 -17.91
N VAL A 37 79.76 -29.13 -17.48
CA VAL A 37 79.88 -28.34 -16.25
C VAL A 37 79.06 -27.05 -16.35
N ILE A 38 79.10 -26.36 -17.49
CA ILE A 38 78.29 -25.15 -17.72
C ILE A 38 76.79 -25.46 -17.63
N ALA A 39 76.33 -26.56 -18.21
CA ALA A 39 74.92 -26.97 -18.15
C ALA A 39 74.48 -27.27 -16.70
N ILE A 40 75.33 -27.93 -15.92
CA ILE A 40 75.06 -28.22 -14.49
C ILE A 40 74.99 -26.92 -13.68
N VAL A 41 75.95 -26.01 -13.86
CA VAL A 41 75.96 -24.71 -13.17
C VAL A 41 74.70 -23.92 -13.53
N TRP A 42 74.32 -23.91 -14.81
CA TRP A 42 73.10 -23.23 -15.25
C TRP A 42 71.83 -23.85 -14.65
N ALA A 43 71.74 -25.19 -14.56
CA ALA A 43 70.60 -25.86 -13.94
C ALA A 43 70.47 -25.60 -12.43
N ILE A 44 71.59 -25.38 -11.73
CA ILE A 44 71.60 -25.04 -10.30
C ILE A 44 71.15 -23.59 -10.08
N VAL A 45 71.56 -22.67 -10.95
CA VAL A 45 71.26 -21.24 -10.81
C VAL A 45 69.92 -20.85 -11.43
N GLY A 46 69.45 -21.60 -12.43
CA GLY A 46 68.23 -21.31 -13.17
C GLY A 46 66.97 -21.52 -12.34
N GLN A 47 66.33 -20.43 -11.94
CA GLN A 47 64.98 -20.46 -11.39
C GLN A 47 63.97 -20.39 -12.54
N VAL A 48 63.12 -21.41 -12.65
CA VAL A 48 62.01 -21.42 -13.61
C VAL A 48 60.78 -20.88 -12.91
N ASP A 49 60.41 -19.64 -13.21
CA ASP A 49 59.19 -19.03 -12.69
C ASP A 49 57.97 -19.64 -13.37
N ILE A 50 57.29 -20.53 -12.65
CA ILE A 50 56.01 -21.08 -13.09
C ILE A 50 54.92 -20.09 -12.70
N VAL A 51 54.44 -19.32 -13.68
CA VAL A 51 53.27 -18.44 -13.49
C VAL A 51 52.01 -19.28 -13.66
N ALA A 52 51.43 -19.72 -12.54
CA ALA A 52 50.13 -20.38 -12.53
C ALA A 52 49.01 -19.33 -12.62
N THR A 53 48.48 -19.10 -13.82
CA THR A 53 47.33 -18.22 -14.02
C THR A 53 46.05 -18.92 -13.57
N ALA A 54 45.60 -18.64 -12.34
CA ALA A 54 44.30 -19.10 -11.84
C ALA A 54 43.24 -18.03 -12.10
N GLN A 55 42.10 -18.40 -12.72
CA GLN A 55 40.95 -17.51 -12.83
C GLN A 55 40.19 -17.49 -11.51
N GLY A 56 40.49 -16.53 -10.64
CA GLY A 56 39.69 -16.23 -9.46
C GLY A 56 38.42 -15.47 -9.87
N LYS A 57 37.23 -16.02 -9.58
CA LYS A 57 35.97 -15.29 -9.70
C LYS A 57 35.68 -14.61 -8.36
N ILE A 58 35.66 -13.28 -8.33
CA ILE A 58 35.21 -12.52 -7.16
C ILE A 58 33.69 -12.64 -7.10
N ILE A 59 33.20 -13.42 -6.14
CA ILE A 59 31.78 -13.54 -5.85
C ILE A 59 31.53 -12.66 -4.62
N PRO A 60 30.64 -11.67 -4.67
CA PRO A 60 30.28 -10.90 -3.49
C PRO A 60 29.74 -11.86 -2.43
N GLY A 61 30.35 -11.89 -1.24
CA GLY A 61 29.97 -12.81 -0.15
C GLY A 61 28.59 -12.53 0.45
N GLY A 62 27.93 -11.46 0.04
CA GLY A 62 26.59 -11.07 0.47
C GLY A 62 25.50 -11.64 -0.43
N ARG A 63 24.35 -11.95 0.17
CA ARG A 63 23.11 -12.22 -0.56
C ARG A 63 22.62 -10.91 -1.20
N ASP A 64 22.29 -10.96 -2.48
CA ASP A 64 21.56 -9.89 -3.16
C ASP A 64 20.21 -9.67 -2.46
N LYS A 65 19.98 -8.44 -2.00
CA LYS A 65 18.71 -8.06 -1.39
C LYS A 65 17.93 -7.24 -2.40
N ILE A 66 16.89 -7.83 -2.97
CA ILE A 66 15.97 -7.14 -3.85
C ILE A 66 15.14 -6.17 -2.99
N ILE A 67 15.36 -4.86 -3.17
CA ILE A 67 14.55 -3.82 -2.53
C ILE A 67 13.26 -3.67 -3.37
N GLN A 68 12.12 -4.05 -2.80
CA GLN A 68 10.81 -3.89 -3.45
C GLN A 68 9.98 -2.86 -2.68
N PRO A 69 9.32 -1.92 -3.38
CA PRO A 69 8.32 -1.05 -2.78
C PRO A 69 7.18 -1.86 -2.14
N LEU A 70 6.64 -1.39 -1.01
CA LEU A 70 5.45 -1.96 -0.38
C LEU A 70 4.18 -1.68 -1.22
N GLU A 71 4.17 -0.54 -1.90
CA GLU A 71 3.08 -0.09 -2.77
C GLU A 71 3.62 0.17 -4.18
N ILE A 72 2.82 -0.14 -5.19
CA ILE A 72 3.14 0.16 -6.59
C ILE A 72 2.94 1.67 -6.81
N GLY A 73 4.03 2.43 -6.91
CA GLY A 73 4.02 3.87 -7.13
C GLY A 73 4.89 4.27 -8.32
N VAL A 74 4.63 5.44 -8.90
CA VAL A 74 5.50 6.03 -9.92
C VAL A 74 6.78 6.51 -9.25
N VAL A 75 7.96 6.19 -9.79
CA VAL A 75 9.22 6.69 -9.23
C VAL A 75 9.34 8.18 -9.51
N ARG A 76 9.43 8.99 -8.45
CA ARG A 76 9.64 10.42 -8.55
C ARG A 76 11.12 10.77 -8.68
N LYS A 77 11.95 10.15 -7.86
CA LYS A 77 13.40 10.41 -7.84
C LYS A 77 14.18 9.22 -7.34
N ILE A 78 15.34 8.97 -7.95
CA ILE A 78 16.31 7.99 -7.49
C ILE A 78 17.47 8.78 -6.88
N HIS A 79 17.81 8.49 -5.63
CA HIS A 79 18.82 9.23 -4.86
C HIS A 79 20.19 8.53 -4.85
N VAL A 80 20.30 7.39 -5.51
CA VAL A 80 21.50 6.54 -5.50
C VAL A 80 22.02 6.29 -6.90
N GLN A 81 23.34 6.08 -6.99
CA GLN A 81 24.05 5.69 -8.20
C GLN A 81 24.58 4.26 -8.07
N GLU A 82 24.80 3.61 -9.21
CA GLU A 82 25.37 2.27 -9.27
C GLU A 82 26.73 2.23 -8.57
N GLY A 83 26.92 1.26 -7.67
CA GLY A 83 28.16 1.12 -6.88
C GLY A 83 28.30 2.05 -5.66
N GLN A 84 27.30 2.90 -5.37
CA GLN A 84 27.30 3.73 -4.16
C GLN A 84 27.09 2.88 -2.89
N ARG A 85 27.91 3.11 -1.86
CA ARG A 85 27.69 2.52 -0.53
C ARG A 85 26.52 3.22 0.16
N VAL A 86 25.57 2.43 0.66
CA VAL A 86 24.38 2.88 1.37
C VAL A 86 24.26 2.16 2.70
N GLU A 87 23.77 2.85 3.72
CA GLU A 87 23.51 2.32 5.05
C GLU A 87 22.01 2.06 5.27
N LYS A 88 21.68 1.37 6.37
CA LYS A 88 20.28 1.06 6.69
C LYS A 88 19.55 2.34 7.09
N GLY A 89 18.55 2.72 6.30
CA GLY A 89 17.72 3.90 6.56
C GLY A 89 17.91 5.02 5.53
N ASP A 90 18.89 4.88 4.64
CA ASP A 90 19.11 5.85 3.57
C ASP A 90 17.94 5.87 2.58
N LEU A 91 17.54 7.06 2.16
CA LEU A 91 16.54 7.26 1.13
C LEU A 91 17.13 6.85 -0.22
N LEU A 92 16.67 5.71 -0.75
CA LEU A 92 17.14 5.18 -2.04
C LEU A 92 16.30 5.74 -3.20
N VAL A 93 14.98 5.67 -3.05
CA VAL A 93 14.00 6.00 -4.10
C VAL A 93 12.83 6.72 -3.45
N GLU A 94 12.46 7.87 -4.01
CA GLU A 94 11.25 8.61 -3.69
C GLU A 94 10.15 8.19 -4.68
N LEU A 95 9.03 7.69 -4.16
CA LEU A 95 7.85 7.34 -4.94
C LEU A 95 6.85 8.51 -4.92
N ASP A 96 6.16 8.73 -6.03
CA ASP A 96 5.12 9.73 -6.15
C ASP A 96 3.88 9.29 -5.36
N ALA A 97 3.66 9.94 -4.22
CA ALA A 97 2.55 9.67 -3.32
C ALA A 97 1.24 10.38 -3.74
N THR A 98 1.16 10.98 -4.93
CA THR A 98 -0.03 11.75 -5.34
C THR A 98 -1.31 10.89 -5.35
N ALA A 99 -1.22 9.64 -5.80
CA ALA A 99 -2.36 8.71 -5.77
C ALA A 99 -2.72 8.31 -4.32
N SER A 100 -1.74 7.88 -3.53
CA SER A 100 -1.96 7.48 -2.13
C SER A 100 -2.47 8.64 -1.27
N GLY A 101 -2.03 9.88 -1.53
CA GLY A 101 -2.49 11.07 -0.82
C GLY A 101 -3.90 11.51 -1.20
N ALA A 102 -4.32 11.32 -2.46
CA ALA A 102 -5.69 11.54 -2.88
C ALA A 102 -6.64 10.53 -2.21
N ASP A 103 -6.23 9.26 -2.13
CA ASP A 103 -6.99 8.21 -1.46
C ASP A 103 -7.06 8.43 0.06
N GLU A 104 -5.96 8.84 0.71
CA GLU A 104 -5.95 9.20 2.13
C GLU A 104 -6.91 10.37 2.40
N THR A 105 -6.87 11.41 1.57
CA THR A 105 -7.75 12.58 1.71
C THR A 105 -9.22 12.17 1.54
N ARG A 106 -9.51 11.34 0.54
CA ARG A 106 -10.86 10.83 0.29
C ARG A 106 -11.37 9.99 1.46
N MET A 107 -10.57 9.03 1.93
CA MET A 107 -10.92 8.18 3.08
C MET A 107 -11.14 9.01 4.35
N ARG A 108 -10.31 10.04 4.56
CA ARG A 108 -10.47 10.96 5.69
C ARG A 108 -11.78 11.75 5.60
N HIS A 109 -12.15 12.24 4.42
CA HIS A 109 -13.42 12.93 4.20
C HIS A 109 -14.62 12.02 4.44
N GLU A 110 -14.56 10.78 3.94
CA GLU A 110 -15.62 9.78 4.12
C GLU A 110 -15.80 9.40 5.60
N LEU A 111 -14.69 9.25 6.34
CA LEU A 111 -14.71 9.02 7.78
C LEU A 111 -15.35 10.18 8.55
N ILE A 112 -15.01 11.43 8.19
CA ILE A 112 -15.63 12.63 8.80
C ILE A 112 -17.13 12.64 8.55
N HIS A 113 -17.56 12.34 7.32
CA HIS A 113 -18.96 12.31 6.95
C HIS A 113 -19.74 11.23 7.72
N ALA A 114 -19.22 10.01 7.77
CA ALA A 114 -19.82 8.89 8.49
C ALA A 114 -19.94 9.17 10.00
N ARG A 115 -18.93 9.84 10.60
CA ARG A 115 -18.98 10.22 12.02
C ARG A 115 -20.07 11.25 12.32
N PHE A 116 -20.23 12.27 11.48
CA PHE A 116 -21.31 13.24 11.66
C PHE A 116 -22.69 12.64 11.42
N GLU A 117 -22.82 11.72 10.46
CA GLU A 117 -24.06 11.01 10.22
C GLU A 117 -24.45 10.11 11.40
N ALA A 118 -23.49 9.36 11.95
CA ALA A 118 -23.72 8.56 13.15
C ALA A 118 -24.13 9.42 14.35
N ALA A 119 -23.49 10.57 14.54
CA ALA A 119 -23.85 11.52 15.58
C ALA A 119 -25.27 12.10 15.37
N ARG A 120 -25.63 12.44 14.13
CA ARG A 120 -26.99 12.90 13.76
C ARG A 120 -28.05 11.86 14.09
N LEU A 121 -27.82 10.59 13.71
CA LEU A 121 -28.75 9.50 13.98
C LEU A 121 -28.92 9.26 15.49
N ARG A 122 -27.84 9.29 16.26
CA ARG A 122 -27.91 9.23 17.73
C ARG A 122 -28.71 10.40 18.31
N ALA A 123 -28.50 11.61 17.80
CA ALA A 123 -29.24 12.80 18.21
C ALA A 123 -30.74 12.74 17.89
N LEU A 124 -31.13 12.02 16.82
CA LEU A 124 -32.54 11.74 16.51
C LEU A 124 -33.15 10.73 17.47
N LEU A 125 -32.40 9.67 17.82
CA LEU A 125 -32.89 8.60 18.71
C LEU A 125 -33.10 9.07 20.15
N GLU A 126 -32.20 9.91 20.68
CA GLU A 126 -32.28 10.34 22.07
C GLU A 126 -33.28 11.50 22.31
N ASP A 127 -33.95 12.00 21.26
CA ASP A 127 -34.81 13.20 21.30
C ASP A 127 -34.19 14.37 22.10
N ARG A 128 -32.85 14.43 22.14
CA ARG A 128 -32.14 15.50 22.86
C ARG A 128 -32.37 16.79 22.11
N ASP A 129 -33.10 17.69 22.76
CA ASP A 129 -33.53 18.99 22.24
C ASP A 129 -32.38 20.02 22.05
N HIS A 130 -31.14 19.55 22.16
CA HIS A 130 -29.96 20.37 22.27
C HIS A 130 -29.23 20.35 20.92
N GLY A 131 -29.65 21.17 19.94
CA GLY A 131 -29.14 21.21 18.56
C GLY A 131 -27.62 20.97 18.37
N ALA A 132 -26.80 22.02 18.29
CA ALA A 132 -25.36 21.90 18.03
C ALA A 132 -24.56 21.18 19.14
N THR A 133 -25.22 20.92 20.28
CA THR A 133 -24.74 20.26 21.49
C THR A 133 -25.01 18.75 21.50
N ALA A 134 -25.92 18.25 20.66
CA ALA A 134 -26.12 16.81 20.44
C ALA A 134 -24.95 16.16 19.69
N PHE A 135 -24.09 16.99 19.09
CA PHE A 135 -22.84 16.60 18.45
C PHE A 135 -21.61 16.75 19.38
N GLY A 136 -21.80 17.10 20.66
CA GLY A 136 -20.71 17.15 21.65
C GLY A 136 -20.61 15.79 22.34
N ASP A 137 -19.44 15.18 22.51
CA ASP A 137 -18.24 15.69 23.19
C ASP A 137 -16.93 15.05 22.62
N GLY A 138 -15.81 15.74 22.79
CA GLY A 138 -14.47 15.23 22.43
C GLY A 138 -14.12 15.32 20.93
N GLU A 139 -13.91 14.17 20.29
CA GLU A 139 -13.37 14.05 18.92
C GLU A 139 -14.24 14.76 17.86
N LEU A 140 -15.56 14.75 18.03
CA LEU A 140 -16.52 15.44 17.15
C LEU A 140 -16.42 16.97 17.21
N ALA A 141 -15.99 17.54 18.34
CA ALA A 141 -15.77 18.98 18.47
C ALA A 141 -14.55 19.42 17.66
N VAL A 142 -13.49 18.61 17.64
CA VAL A 142 -12.29 18.85 16.82
C VAL A 142 -12.65 18.72 15.33
N LEU A 143 -13.39 17.68 14.96
CA LEU A 143 -13.86 17.45 13.58
C LEU A 143 -14.76 18.58 13.07
N LYS A 144 -15.57 19.19 13.95
CA LYS A 144 -16.44 20.33 13.63
C LYS A 144 -15.65 21.59 13.26
N VAL A 145 -14.48 21.79 13.89
CA VAL A 145 -13.56 22.89 13.55
C VAL A 145 -12.83 22.58 12.24
N SER A 146 -12.45 21.32 12.01
CA SER A 146 -11.76 20.90 10.79
C SER A 146 -12.65 20.87 9.54
N ALA A 147 -13.94 20.59 9.67
CA ALA A 147 -14.88 20.46 8.56
C ALA A 147 -16.22 21.15 8.85
N PRO A 148 -16.26 22.50 8.85
CA PRO A 148 -17.44 23.27 9.24
C PRO A 148 -18.62 23.09 8.26
N GLU A 149 -18.34 22.91 6.98
CA GLU A 149 -19.37 22.73 5.93
C GLU A 149 -20.16 21.44 6.11
N ILE A 150 -19.47 20.31 6.36
CA ILE A 150 -20.09 19.00 6.57
C ILE A 150 -20.96 19.04 7.82
N PHE A 151 -20.45 19.63 8.91
CA PHE A 151 -21.22 19.81 10.12
C PHE A 151 -22.48 20.65 9.89
N ALA A 152 -22.34 21.81 9.21
CA ALA A 152 -23.47 22.70 8.95
C ALA A 152 -24.56 22.02 8.11
N MET A 153 -24.17 21.23 7.11
CA MET A 153 -25.09 20.43 6.31
C MET A 153 -25.86 19.41 7.18
N GLN A 154 -25.14 18.62 7.98
CA GLN A 154 -25.74 17.58 8.83
C GLN A 154 -26.65 18.17 9.92
N ALA A 155 -26.30 19.33 10.47
CA ALA A 155 -27.13 20.06 11.43
C ALA A 155 -28.43 20.59 10.80
N ARG A 156 -28.39 21.08 9.54
CA ARG A 156 -29.60 21.51 8.81
C ARG A 156 -30.53 20.34 8.52
N LEU A 157 -29.98 19.20 8.09
CA LEU A 157 -30.77 17.98 7.87
C LEU A 157 -31.46 17.51 9.16
N LEU A 158 -30.73 17.51 10.28
CA LEU A 158 -31.31 17.19 11.59
C LEU A 158 -32.48 18.10 11.94
N GLN A 159 -32.34 19.41 11.74
CA GLN A 159 -33.41 20.37 12.01
C GLN A 159 -34.61 20.14 11.11
N SER A 160 -34.39 19.91 9.81
CA SER A 160 -35.46 19.60 8.84
C SER A 160 -36.30 18.40 9.26
N GLU A 161 -35.64 17.27 9.56
CA GLU A 161 -36.29 16.03 10.00
C GLU A 161 -37.12 16.26 11.27
N ARG A 162 -36.56 16.99 12.25
CA ARG A 162 -37.26 17.33 13.49
C ARG A 162 -38.50 18.19 13.24
N HIS A 163 -38.40 19.20 12.37
CA HIS A 163 -39.54 20.03 12.02
C HIS A 163 -40.65 19.24 11.34
N GLU A 164 -40.30 18.32 10.44
CA GLU A 164 -41.28 17.43 9.80
C GLU A 164 -41.99 16.55 10.85
N HIS A 165 -41.23 15.90 11.73
CA HIS A 165 -41.81 15.07 12.79
C HIS A 165 -42.70 15.87 13.75
N ALA A 166 -42.29 17.08 14.13
CA ALA A 166 -43.07 17.97 14.99
C ALA A 166 -44.37 18.41 14.31
N ALA A 167 -44.31 18.80 13.04
CA ALA A 167 -45.48 19.17 12.25
C ALA A 167 -46.45 17.99 12.13
N ARG A 168 -45.93 16.78 11.88
CA ARG A 168 -46.74 15.56 11.79
C ARG A 168 -47.45 15.26 13.12
N LYS A 169 -46.73 15.34 14.26
CA LYS A 169 -47.34 15.22 15.60
C LYS A 169 -48.46 16.25 15.81
N ALA A 170 -48.20 17.52 15.47
CA ALA A 170 -49.18 18.59 15.64
C ALA A 170 -50.48 18.38 14.82
N VAL A 171 -50.36 17.86 13.59
CA VAL A 171 -51.52 17.49 12.76
C VAL A 171 -52.33 16.37 13.42
N LEU A 172 -51.68 15.29 13.85
CA LEU A 172 -52.37 14.18 14.53
C LEU A 172 -53.07 14.65 15.81
N GLU A 173 -52.45 15.55 16.57
CA GLU A 173 -53.08 16.12 17.76
C GLU A 173 -54.31 16.96 17.43
N ASN A 174 -54.27 17.74 16.35
CA ASN A 174 -55.44 18.49 15.87
C ASN A 174 -56.60 17.55 15.53
N ASP A 175 -56.32 16.44 14.84
CA ASP A 175 -57.33 15.45 14.50
C ASP A 175 -57.93 14.79 15.76
N ILE A 176 -57.09 14.43 16.74
CA ILE A 176 -57.57 13.90 18.03
C ILE A 176 -58.44 14.93 18.75
N ARG A 177 -58.04 16.20 18.79
CA ARG A 177 -58.83 17.28 19.41
C ARG A 177 -60.18 17.41 18.73
N LYS A 178 -60.23 17.39 17.39
CA LYS A 178 -61.46 17.46 16.60
C LYS A 178 -62.39 16.27 16.89
N LEU A 179 -61.87 15.05 16.82
CA LEU A 179 -62.65 13.83 17.10
C LEU A 179 -63.18 13.78 18.54
N ARG A 180 -62.40 14.26 19.51
CA ARG A 180 -62.86 14.39 20.91
C ARG A 180 -63.99 15.40 21.04
N ALA A 181 -63.88 16.57 20.39
CA ALA A 181 -64.94 17.57 20.40
C ALA A 181 -66.24 17.03 19.77
N GLU A 182 -66.14 16.34 18.64
CA GLU A 182 -67.29 15.69 17.98
C GLU A 182 -67.97 14.64 18.88
N ARG A 183 -67.19 13.81 19.59
CA ARG A 183 -67.72 12.85 20.57
C ARG A 183 -68.44 13.54 21.72
N VAL A 184 -67.90 14.62 22.27
CA VAL A 184 -68.52 15.37 23.37
C VAL A 184 -69.85 15.96 22.92
N VAL A 185 -69.91 16.56 21.73
CA VAL A 185 -71.15 17.10 21.15
C VAL A 185 -72.19 15.99 20.98
N THR A 186 -71.80 14.85 20.41
CA THR A 186 -72.73 13.72 20.22
C THR A 186 -73.21 13.15 21.55
N GLN A 187 -72.33 13.01 22.54
CA GLN A 187 -72.74 12.56 23.88
C GLN A 187 -73.70 13.54 24.56
N ASN A 188 -73.48 14.85 24.42
CA ASN A 188 -74.40 15.87 24.96
C ASN A 188 -75.77 15.77 24.28
N ILE A 189 -75.83 15.58 22.96
CA ILE A 189 -77.09 15.36 22.23
C ILE A 189 -77.80 14.08 22.74
N LEU A 190 -77.06 12.98 22.92
CA LEU A 190 -77.61 11.73 23.44
C LEU A 190 -78.13 11.84 24.89
N LYS A 191 -77.40 12.55 25.76
CA LYS A 191 -77.82 12.83 27.14
C LYS A 191 -79.09 13.67 27.17
N HIS A 192 -79.12 14.76 26.39
CA HIS A 192 -80.30 15.63 26.29
C HIS A 192 -81.51 14.85 25.76
N ARG A 193 -81.33 13.98 24.76
CA ARG A 193 -82.41 13.11 24.28
C ARG A 193 -82.93 12.16 25.35
N LYS A 194 -82.03 11.53 26.13
CA LYS A 194 -82.43 10.64 27.24
C LYS A 194 -83.14 11.40 28.37
N SER A 195 -82.69 12.59 28.75
CA SER A 195 -83.37 13.41 29.77
C SER A 195 -84.74 13.84 29.29
N TRP A 196 -84.86 14.28 28.04
CA TRP A 196 -86.15 14.63 27.43
C TRP A 196 -87.14 13.45 27.45
N SER A 197 -86.67 12.23 27.16
CA SER A 197 -87.50 11.03 27.22
C SER A 197 -87.93 10.59 28.63
N ARG A 198 -87.23 11.03 29.68
CA ARG A 198 -87.58 10.74 31.08
C ARG A 198 -88.58 11.75 31.65
N THR A 199 -88.50 13.01 31.24
CA THR A 199 -89.43 14.07 31.66
C THR A 199 -90.71 14.10 30.84
N ASN A 200 -90.65 13.82 29.54
CA ASN A 200 -91.82 13.64 28.68
C ASN A 200 -92.09 12.14 28.49
N GLY A 201 -92.64 11.51 29.52
CA GLY A 201 -93.36 10.25 29.32
C GLY A 201 -94.59 10.54 28.47
N SER A 202 -94.64 9.94 27.28
CA SER A 202 -95.75 9.97 26.32
C SER A 202 -95.69 11.05 25.22
N THR A 203 -95.74 10.55 23.98
CA THR A 203 -96.22 11.18 22.73
C THR A 203 -95.20 11.87 21.80
N SER A 204 -95.20 11.37 20.55
CA SER A 204 -94.74 11.97 19.28
C SER A 204 -93.32 11.62 18.79
N ARG A 205 -93.25 10.72 17.80
CA ARG A 205 -92.05 10.43 16.99
C ARG A 205 -91.72 11.66 16.13
N PRO A 206 -90.49 12.22 16.15
CA PRO A 206 -90.13 13.27 15.21
C PRO A 206 -89.74 12.69 13.85
N ALA A 207 -90.25 13.31 12.78
CA ALA A 207 -89.95 13.00 11.40
C ALA A 207 -88.49 13.35 11.05
N TRP A 208 -87.74 12.38 10.51
CA TRP A 208 -86.42 12.61 9.92
C TRP A 208 -86.58 13.20 8.50
N PRO A 209 -85.82 14.23 8.10
CA PRO A 209 -85.77 14.65 6.71
C PRO A 209 -84.91 13.67 5.91
N SER A 210 -85.49 13.13 4.83
CA SER A 210 -84.81 12.23 3.88
C SER A 210 -83.74 13.01 3.09
N PRO A 211 -82.52 12.47 2.87
CA PRO A 211 -81.49 13.19 2.14
C PRO A 211 -81.83 13.23 0.64
N SER A 212 -81.98 14.44 0.08
CA SER A 212 -82.13 14.64 -1.36
C SER A 212 -80.81 14.32 -2.07
N LYS A 213 -80.87 13.33 -2.98
CA LYS A 213 -79.82 13.12 -3.98
C LYS A 213 -79.89 14.23 -5.02
N SER A 214 -78.88 15.08 -5.09
CA SER A 214 -78.55 15.84 -6.30
C SER A 214 -77.05 15.67 -6.62
N ARG A 215 -76.77 14.78 -7.57
CA ARG A 215 -75.53 14.82 -8.36
C ARG A 215 -75.61 16.05 -9.27
N PRO A 216 -74.46 16.63 -9.62
CA PRO A 216 -74.25 17.06 -10.99
C PRO A 216 -73.10 16.28 -11.63
N ALA A 217 -73.30 15.99 -12.90
CA ALA A 217 -72.32 15.45 -13.82
C ALA A 217 -71.58 16.58 -14.54
N SER A 218 -70.38 16.22 -15.04
CA SER A 218 -69.62 16.80 -16.16
C SER A 218 -69.00 18.20 -16.06
N GLY A 219 -67.70 18.27 -16.39
CA GLY A 219 -67.09 19.46 -16.98
C GLY A 219 -65.57 19.59 -16.80
N VAL A 220 -64.82 19.03 -17.76
CA VAL A 220 -63.41 19.30 -18.18
C VAL A 220 -62.28 19.03 -17.17
#